data_AF-A0A8H6BY15-F1
#
_entry.id   AF-A0A8H6BY15-F1
#
_cell.length_a   1.000
_cell.length_b   1.000
_cell.length_c   1.000
_cell.angle_alpha   90.00
_cell.angle_beta   90.00
_cell.angle_gamma   90.00
#
_symmetry.space_group_name_H-M   'P 1'
#
loop_
_entity.id
_entity.type
_entity.pdbx_description
1 polymer ?
#
loop_
_entity_poly.entity_id
_entity_poly.type
_entity_poly.pdbx_seq_one_letter_code
_entity_poly.pdbx_strand_id
1 'polypeptide(L)'
;MIRSTIAKKIPEPFGTGPDANAVYHQQHQQQQHTAPAPNTKSSQDGSIKEITALIAMFALAYIAIDNYTERIRLEKLHNETSAINLKALQIQQLNHQREKKQKDLTLLQERREIAKRDFKMSLHIAYLAIKEFEKSVKLDNSIKNVTGQYLWLDDSSDLKQYLPDPMEYDKARKNK
;
A
#
# COMPACT_ATOMS: atom_id res chain seq x y z
N MET A 1 -0.62 35.22 8.77
CA MET A 1 -2.09 35.01 8.68
C MET A 1 -2.36 33.51 8.61
N ILE A 2 -3.32 33.06 9.40
CA ILE A 2 -3.52 31.71 9.95
C ILE A 2 -3.84 30.67 8.87
N ARG A 3 -3.04 29.58 8.76
CA ARG A 3 -3.45 28.35 8.07
C ARG A 3 -4.12 27.45 9.12
N SER A 4 -5.45 27.42 9.13
CA SER A 4 -6.24 26.45 9.87
C SER A 4 -6.31 25.15 9.07
N THR A 5 -5.45 24.19 9.39
CA THR A 5 -5.56 22.81 8.90
C THR A 5 -6.51 22.05 9.82
N ILE A 6 -7.77 21.91 9.40
CA ILE A 6 -8.74 21.03 10.04
C ILE A 6 -8.30 19.58 9.76
N ALA A 7 -7.54 19.01 10.69
CA ALA A 7 -7.21 17.59 10.69
C ALA A 7 -8.49 16.80 11.01
N LYS A 8 -9.06 16.17 9.99
CA LYS A 8 -10.17 15.23 10.15
C LYS A 8 -9.60 13.94 10.77
N LYS A 9 -9.72 13.85 12.09
CA LYS A 9 -9.30 12.70 12.92
C LYS A 9 -10.01 11.44 12.44
N ILE A 10 -9.23 10.49 11.92
CA ILE A 10 -9.65 9.13 11.56
C ILE A 10 -9.85 8.37 12.88
N PRO A 11 -10.94 7.58 13.07
CA PRO A 11 -11.09 6.78 14.27
C PRO A 11 -10.07 5.64 14.25
N GLU A 12 -9.23 5.59 15.28
CA GLU A 12 -8.25 4.52 15.43
C GLU A 12 -8.93 3.18 15.71
N PRO A 13 -8.44 2.06 15.16
CA PRO A 13 -8.92 0.74 15.54
C PRO A 13 -8.53 0.46 16.99
N PHE A 14 -9.51 0.00 17.76
CA PHE A 14 -9.37 -0.40 19.16
C PHE A 14 -8.15 -1.31 19.40
N GLY A 15 -7.29 -0.89 20.34
CA GLY A 15 -6.56 -1.76 21.26
C GLY A 15 -5.42 -2.61 20.70
N THR A 16 -4.21 -2.06 20.65
CA THR A 16 -2.97 -2.85 20.71
C THR A 16 -2.58 -3.09 22.17
N GLY A 17 -3.13 -4.15 22.76
CA GLY A 17 -2.66 -4.74 24.02
C GLY A 17 -2.08 -6.13 23.75
N PRO A 18 -0.97 -6.53 24.40
CA PRO A 18 -0.30 -7.80 24.12
C PRO A 18 -0.95 -8.93 24.92
N ASP A 19 -2.21 -9.28 24.64
CA ASP A 19 -2.88 -10.46 25.25
C ASP A 19 -3.92 -11.06 24.28
N ALA A 20 -3.51 -11.31 23.03
CA ALA A 20 -4.36 -11.87 21.98
C ALA A 20 -4.49 -13.41 22.01
N ASN A 21 -4.49 -14.02 23.21
CA ASN A 21 -4.69 -15.47 23.39
C ASN A 21 -5.82 -15.85 24.34
N ALA A 22 -6.60 -14.89 24.83
CA ALA A 22 -7.57 -15.15 25.91
C ALA A 22 -9.03 -14.81 25.56
N VAL A 23 -9.43 -14.74 24.29
CA VAL A 23 -10.85 -14.55 23.94
C VAL A 23 -11.12 -15.22 22.60
N TYR A 24 -11.63 -16.45 22.61
CA TYR A 24 -12.64 -17.05 21.69
C TYR A 24 -12.74 -18.56 21.96
N HIS A 25 -12.95 -18.93 23.22
CA HIS A 25 -13.58 -20.18 23.60
C HIS A 25 -14.60 -19.84 24.69
N GLN A 26 -15.76 -19.35 24.26
CA GLN A 26 -16.94 -19.43 25.10
C GLN A 26 -17.87 -20.45 24.46
N GLN A 27 -17.57 -21.71 24.80
CA GLN A 27 -18.50 -22.81 24.69
C GLN A 27 -19.85 -22.37 25.25
N HIS A 28 -20.89 -22.73 24.51
CA HIS A 28 -22.25 -22.81 25.03
C HIS A 28 -22.25 -23.72 26.26
N GLN A 29 -22.11 -23.16 27.46
CA GLN A 29 -22.63 -23.79 28.65
C GLN A 29 -24.15 -23.67 28.59
N GLN A 30 -24.78 -24.71 28.04
CA GLN A 30 -26.11 -25.09 28.50
C GLN A 30 -25.99 -25.33 30.00
N GLN A 31 -26.41 -24.38 30.82
CA GLN A 31 -26.81 -24.68 32.18
C GLN A 31 -28.06 -25.55 32.09
N GLN A 32 -27.84 -26.86 32.12
CA GLN A 32 -28.80 -27.80 32.64
C GLN A 32 -29.09 -27.38 34.08
N HIS A 33 -30.21 -26.69 34.29
CA HIS A 33 -30.84 -26.68 35.60
C HIS A 33 -31.39 -28.10 35.78
N THR A 34 -30.62 -28.96 36.44
CA THR A 34 -31.14 -30.17 37.07
C THR A 34 -32.26 -29.73 38.01
N ALA A 35 -33.49 -30.01 37.60
CA ALA A 35 -34.65 -29.87 38.45
C ALA A 35 -34.39 -30.63 39.77
N PRO A 36 -34.65 -30.04 40.94
CA PRO A 36 -34.72 -30.83 42.16
C PRO A 36 -35.78 -31.91 41.95
N ALA A 37 -35.40 -33.17 42.13
CA ALA A 37 -36.31 -34.30 42.08
C ALA A 37 -37.56 -34.00 42.95
N PRO A 38 -38.78 -34.14 42.43
CA PRO A 38 -39.97 -34.02 43.26
C PRO A 38 -40.01 -35.23 44.18
N ASN A 39 -39.60 -35.03 45.43
CA ASN A 39 -39.78 -36.01 46.48
C ASN A 39 -41.29 -36.19 46.69
N THR A 40 -41.81 -37.33 46.24
CA THR A 40 -43.22 -37.67 46.19
C THR A 40 -43.72 -38.07 47.58
N LYS A 41 -44.28 -37.10 48.32
CA LYS A 41 -45.26 -37.40 49.38
C LYS A 41 -46.39 -36.37 49.36
N SER A 42 -47.54 -36.77 48.83
CA SER A 42 -48.85 -36.33 49.31
C SER A 42 -49.92 -37.24 48.70
N SER A 43 -50.46 -38.11 49.53
CA SER A 43 -51.71 -38.80 49.27
C SER A 43 -52.79 -37.80 48.83
N GLN A 44 -53.55 -38.17 47.80
CA GLN A 44 -54.90 -37.68 47.53
C GLN A 44 -55.12 -36.33 46.77
N ASP A 45 -54.14 -35.84 45.98
CA ASP A 45 -54.32 -34.62 45.15
C ASP A 45 -53.82 -34.78 43.69
N GLY A 46 -54.12 -35.94 43.08
CA GLY A 46 -53.61 -36.36 41.76
C GLY A 46 -54.13 -35.53 40.58
N SER A 47 -55.41 -35.14 40.60
CA SER A 47 -56.03 -34.46 39.45
C SER A 47 -55.59 -33.01 39.29
N ILE A 48 -55.37 -32.25 40.38
CA ILE A 48 -54.94 -30.84 40.28
C ILE A 48 -53.46 -30.77 39.86
N LYS A 49 -52.64 -31.70 40.33
CA LYS A 49 -51.24 -31.86 39.87
C LYS A 49 -51.16 -32.28 38.40
N GLU A 50 -52.03 -33.18 37.94
CA GLU A 50 -52.08 -33.55 36.52
C GLU A 50 -52.53 -32.38 35.63
N ILE A 51 -53.55 -31.63 36.03
CA ILE A 51 -54.02 -30.45 35.28
C ILE A 51 -52.93 -29.37 35.26
N THR A 52 -52.26 -29.14 36.39
CA THR A 52 -51.14 -28.20 36.49
C THR A 52 -49.94 -28.67 35.67
N ALA A 53 -49.66 -29.98 35.64
CA ALA A 53 -48.61 -30.56 34.80
C ALA A 53 -48.94 -30.45 33.30
N LEU A 54 -50.20 -30.60 32.90
CA LEU A 54 -50.66 -30.41 31.53
C LEU A 54 -50.52 -28.95 31.10
N ILE A 55 -50.92 -28.01 31.96
CA ILE A 55 -50.75 -26.58 31.72
C ILE A 55 -49.26 -26.21 31.65
N ALA A 56 -48.42 -26.76 32.53
CA ALA A 56 -46.97 -26.56 32.48
C ALA A 56 -46.34 -27.13 31.20
N MET A 57 -46.81 -28.29 30.74
CA MET A 57 -46.37 -28.88 29.47
C MET A 57 -46.74 -28.00 28.28
N PHE A 58 -47.97 -27.46 28.26
CA PHE A 58 -48.40 -26.50 27.23
C PHE A 58 -47.61 -25.18 27.30
N ALA A 59 -47.36 -24.66 28.49
CA ALA A 59 -46.57 -23.45 28.68
C ALA A 59 -45.12 -23.65 28.18
N LEU A 60 -44.48 -24.77 28.52
CA LEU A 60 -43.13 -25.10 28.05
C LEU A 60 -43.10 -25.35 26.54
N ALA A 61 -44.12 -25.99 25.97
CA ALA A 61 -44.24 -26.18 24.53
C ALA A 61 -44.39 -24.84 23.80
N TYR A 62 -45.20 -23.93 24.34
CA TYR A 62 -45.39 -22.59 23.79
C TYR A 62 -44.11 -21.75 23.87
N ILE A 63 -43.44 -21.77 25.03
CA ILE A 63 -42.14 -21.11 25.22
C ILE A 63 -41.10 -21.69 24.26
N ALA A 64 -41.05 -23.02 24.06
CA ALA A 64 -40.11 -23.65 23.15
C ALA A 64 -40.36 -23.28 21.68
N ILE A 65 -41.63 -23.18 21.26
CA ILE A 65 -42.01 -22.73 19.91
C ILE A 65 -41.55 -21.29 19.69
N ASP A 66 -41.87 -20.39 20.62
CA ASP A 66 -41.49 -18.97 20.55
C ASP A 66 -39.97 -18.79 20.54
N ASN A 67 -39.25 -19.52 21.41
CA ASN A 67 -37.79 -19.52 21.46
C ASN A 67 -37.17 -20.02 20.16
N TYR A 68 -37.76 -21.03 19.51
CA TYR A 68 -37.24 -21.55 18.24
C TYR A 68 -37.42 -20.53 17.11
N THR A 69 -38.59 -19.90 17.01
CA THR A 69 -38.84 -18.87 15.99
C THR A 69 -37.95 -17.66 16.15
N GLU A 70 -37.76 -17.18 17.39
CA GLU A 70 -36.86 -16.06 17.67
C GLU A 70 -35.40 -16.43 17.40
N ARG A 71 -34.98 -17.65 17.75
CA ARG A 71 -33.62 -18.12 17.48
C ARG A 71 -33.31 -18.22 15.99
N ILE A 72 -34.24 -18.74 15.19
CA ILE A 72 -34.10 -18.78 13.72
C ILE A 72 -34.04 -17.35 13.13
N ARG A 73 -34.82 -16.41 13.69
CA ARG A 73 -34.81 -15.01 13.25
C ARG A 73 -33.49 -14.31 13.59
N LEU A 74 -32.99 -14.49 14.82
CA LEU A 74 -31.68 -13.99 15.26
C LEU A 74 -30.55 -14.60 14.44
N GLU A 75 -30.60 -15.88 14.13
CA GLU A 75 -29.58 -16.57 13.35
C GLU A 75 -29.53 -16.03 11.91
N LYS A 76 -30.68 -15.75 11.30
CA LYS A 76 -30.74 -15.07 9.99
C LYS A 76 -30.10 -13.68 10.03
N LEU A 77 -30.48 -12.84 11.00
CA LEU A 77 -29.90 -11.50 11.19
C LEU A 77 -28.39 -11.53 11.46
N HIS A 78 -27.94 -12.48 12.29
CA HIS A 78 -26.54 -12.68 12.61
C HIS A 78 -25.74 -13.12 11.38
N ASN A 79 -26.30 -14.02 10.57
CA ASN A 79 -25.67 -14.52 9.35
C ASN A 79 -25.59 -13.43 8.28
N GLU A 80 -26.67 -12.64 8.11
CA GLU A 80 -26.68 -11.46 7.24
C GLU A 80 -25.63 -10.42 7.68
N THR A 81 -25.57 -10.12 8.98
CA THR A 81 -24.60 -9.15 9.54
C THR A 81 -23.16 -9.64 9.37
N SER A 82 -22.90 -10.92 9.64
CA SER A 82 -21.58 -11.53 9.48
C SER A 82 -21.12 -11.52 8.01
N ALA A 83 -22.04 -11.84 7.10
CA ALA A 83 -21.77 -11.78 5.66
C ALA A 83 -21.49 -10.33 5.20
N ILE A 84 -22.18 -9.34 5.75
CA ILE A 84 -21.94 -7.92 5.46
C ILE A 84 -20.55 -7.49 5.94
N ASN A 85 -20.17 -7.86 7.17
CA ASN A 85 -18.86 -7.50 7.72
C ASN A 85 -17.71 -8.16 6.94
N LEU A 86 -17.86 -9.44 6.59
CA LEU A 86 -16.89 -10.15 5.75
C LEU A 86 -16.75 -9.52 4.36
N LYS A 87 -17.86 -9.15 3.72
CA LYS A 87 -17.84 -8.45 2.43
C LYS A 87 -17.20 -7.06 2.54
N ALA A 88 -17.49 -6.31 3.60
CA ALA A 88 -16.88 -5.00 3.83
C ALA A 88 -15.36 -5.12 4.00
N LEU A 89 -14.91 -6.07 4.81
CA LEU A 89 -13.49 -6.37 5.00
C LEU A 89 -12.84 -6.82 3.69
N GLN A 90 -13.49 -7.67 2.91
CA GLN A 90 -13.01 -8.10 1.60
C GLN A 90 -12.86 -6.92 0.62
N ILE A 91 -13.84 -6.01 0.57
CA ILE A 91 -13.79 -4.81 -0.26
C ILE A 91 -12.64 -3.89 0.19
N GLN A 92 -12.44 -3.73 1.49
CA GLN A 92 -11.33 -2.93 2.02
C GLN A 92 -9.97 -3.53 1.64
N GLN A 93 -9.80 -4.85 1.74
CA GLN A 93 -8.59 -5.53 1.28
C GLN A 93 -8.35 -5.35 -0.22
N LEU A 94 -9.41 -5.46 -1.02
CA LEU A 94 -9.33 -5.33 -2.47
C LEU A 94 -9.01 -3.89 -2.89
N ASN A 95 -9.61 -2.89 -2.24
CA ASN A 95 -9.30 -1.49 -2.45
C ASN A 95 -7.86 -1.16 -2.06
N HIS A 96 -7.37 -1.68 -0.94
CA HIS A 96 -5.98 -1.50 -0.53
C HIS A 96 -4.99 -2.12 -1.54
N GLN A 97 -5.31 -3.29 -2.10
CA GLN A 97 -4.50 -3.89 -3.16
C GLN A 97 -4.52 -3.06 -4.45
N ARG A 98 -5.69 -2.53 -4.85
CA ARG A 98 -5.81 -1.66 -6.03
C ARG A 98 -4.99 -0.39 -5.86
N GLU A 99 -5.05 0.24 -4.69
CA GLU A 99 -4.27 1.45 -4.39
C GLU A 99 -2.77 1.18 -4.46
N LYS A 100 -2.29 0.06 -3.89
CA LYS A 100 -0.88 -0.36 -4.01
C LYS A 100 -0.45 -0.50 -5.46
N LYS A 101 -1.25 -1.19 -6.29
CA LYS A 101 -0.96 -1.38 -7.72
C LYS A 101 -0.92 -0.06 -8.48
N GLN A 102 -1.83 0.88 -8.17
CA GLN A 102 -1.85 2.19 -8.81
C GLN A 102 -0.60 3.01 -8.46
N LYS A 103 -0.22 3.04 -7.18
CA LYS A 103 1.00 3.73 -6.73
C LYS A 103 2.27 3.17 -7.35
N ASP A 104 2.35 1.85 -7.50
CA ASP A 104 3.49 1.21 -8.14
C ASP A 104 3.58 1.57 -9.64
N LEU A 105 2.44 1.58 -10.33
CA LEU A 105 2.40 1.99 -11.74
C LEU A 105 2.82 3.45 -11.92
N THR A 106 2.35 4.37 -11.07
CA THR A 106 2.77 5.78 -11.14
C THR A 106 4.26 5.94 -10.85
N LEU A 107 4.78 5.21 -9.86
CA LEU A 107 6.21 5.22 -9.53
C LEU A 107 7.06 4.73 -10.72
N LEU A 108 6.64 3.66 -11.39
CA LEU A 108 7.33 3.15 -12.58
C LEU A 108 7.33 4.18 -13.72
N GLN A 109 6.21 4.89 -13.90
CA GLN A 109 6.14 5.98 -14.88
C GLN A 109 7.06 7.13 -14.52
N GLU A 110 7.07 7.57 -13.26
CA GLU A 110 7.98 8.62 -12.77
C GLU A 110 9.44 8.25 -13.01
N ARG A 111 9.85 7.02 -12.65
CA ARG A 111 11.21 6.53 -12.88
C ARG A 111 11.58 6.54 -14.36
N ARG A 112 10.65 6.16 -15.24
CA ARG A 112 10.86 6.19 -16.69
C ARG A 112 11.03 7.61 -17.22
N GLU A 113 10.20 8.55 -16.77
CA GLU A 113 10.32 9.95 -17.20
C GLU A 113 11.61 10.60 -16.69
N ILE A 114 12.05 10.26 -15.46
CA ILE A 114 13.35 10.69 -14.93
C ILE A 114 14.48 10.16 -15.81
N ALA A 115 14.49 8.86 -16.11
CA ALA A 115 15.52 8.27 -16.97
C ALA A 115 15.58 8.92 -18.36
N LYS A 116 14.42 9.25 -18.95
CA LYS A 116 14.33 9.95 -20.24
C LYS A 116 14.90 11.36 -20.18
N ARG A 117 14.58 12.10 -19.11
CA ARG A 117 15.13 13.45 -18.88
C ARG A 117 16.63 13.40 -18.69
N ASP A 118 17.13 12.45 -17.90
CA ASP A 118 18.55 12.31 -17.60
C ASP A 118 19.33 11.91 -18.85
N PHE A 119 18.77 11.04 -19.71
CA PHE A 119 19.34 10.73 -21.02
C PHE A 119 19.41 11.95 -21.96
N LYS A 120 18.34 12.76 -22.01
CA LYS A 120 18.35 13.99 -22.82
C LYS A 120 19.40 14.98 -22.31
N MET A 121 19.51 15.12 -20.99
CA MET A 121 20.53 15.96 -20.35
C MET A 121 21.93 15.47 -20.66
N SER A 122 22.22 14.18 -20.48
CA SER A 122 23.55 13.62 -20.78
C SER A 122 23.91 13.78 -22.26
N LEU A 123 22.95 13.55 -23.16
CA LEU A 123 23.16 13.76 -24.59
C LEU A 123 23.37 15.24 -24.92
N HIS A 124 22.64 16.16 -24.28
CA HIS A 124 22.83 17.59 -24.47
C HIS A 124 24.21 18.06 -24.01
N ILE A 125 24.67 17.58 -22.86
CA ILE A 125 26.02 17.86 -22.34
C ILE A 125 27.08 17.30 -23.31
N ALA A 126 26.91 16.06 -23.78
CA ALA A 126 27.82 15.47 -24.77
C ALA A 126 27.85 16.26 -26.07
N TYR A 127 26.69 16.70 -26.57
CA TYR A 127 26.59 17.53 -27.77
C TYR A 127 27.26 18.91 -27.57
N LEU A 128 27.05 19.56 -26.42
CA LEU A 128 27.74 20.81 -26.09
C LEU A 128 29.26 20.62 -26.01
N ALA A 129 29.73 19.51 -25.43
CA ALA A 129 31.15 19.19 -25.37
C ALA A 129 31.76 18.96 -26.76
N ILE A 130 31.06 18.23 -27.65
CA ILE A 130 31.48 18.04 -29.05
C ILE A 130 31.51 19.39 -29.78
N LYS A 131 30.48 20.23 -29.61
CA LYS A 131 30.41 21.53 -30.27
C LYS A 131 31.51 22.48 -29.78
N GLU A 132 31.81 22.49 -28.49
CA GLU A 132 32.91 23.29 -27.95
C GLU A 132 34.26 22.73 -28.40
N PHE A 133 34.40 21.40 -28.47
CA PHE A 133 35.58 20.76 -29.04
C PHE A 133 35.78 21.16 -30.51
N GLU A 134 34.76 21.04 -31.37
CA GLU A 134 34.83 21.44 -32.78
C GLU A 134 35.16 22.94 -32.97
N LYS A 135 34.73 23.80 -32.04
CA LYS A 135 35.03 25.23 -32.08
C LYS A 135 36.44 25.56 -31.60
N SER A 136 36.87 24.94 -30.51
CA SER A 136 38.14 25.25 -29.83
C SER A 136 39.32 24.44 -30.37
N VAL A 137 39.07 23.35 -31.09
CA VAL A 137 40.10 22.43 -31.56
C VAL A 137 40.16 22.43 -33.08
N LYS A 138 41.34 22.76 -33.62
CA LYS A 138 41.62 22.76 -35.05
C LYS A 138 42.41 21.49 -35.42
N LEU A 139 41.97 20.86 -36.50
CA LEU A 139 42.59 19.66 -37.08
C LEU A 139 43.18 20.02 -38.44
N ASP A 140 44.46 19.72 -38.66
CA ASP A 140 45.02 19.72 -40.02
C ASP A 140 44.54 18.45 -40.76
N ASN A 141 43.65 18.63 -41.74
CA ASN A 141 43.21 17.58 -42.66
C ASN A 141 43.97 17.65 -44.00
N SER A 142 45.25 18.01 -43.97
CA SER A 142 46.14 17.85 -45.11
C SER A 142 46.40 16.36 -45.37
N ILE A 143 45.79 15.83 -46.44
CA ILE A 143 45.98 14.46 -46.98
C ILE A 143 47.48 14.12 -47.22
N LYS A 144 48.39 15.11 -47.16
CA LYS A 144 49.83 14.94 -47.32
C LYS A 144 50.53 14.30 -46.11
N ASN A 145 49.87 14.15 -44.95
CA ASN A 145 50.49 13.58 -43.75
C ASN A 145 49.62 12.50 -43.10
N VAL A 146 49.65 11.28 -43.65
CA VAL A 146 48.88 10.12 -43.17
C VAL A 146 49.32 9.63 -41.77
N THR A 147 50.47 10.09 -41.26
CA THR A 147 51.07 9.60 -40.00
C THR A 147 51.24 10.66 -38.90
N GLY A 148 50.80 11.90 -39.11
CA GLY A 148 51.04 13.01 -38.18
C GLY A 148 49.90 14.01 -38.15
N GLN A 149 48.75 13.59 -37.65
CA GLN A 149 47.62 14.49 -37.43
C GLN A 149 47.88 15.27 -36.13
N TYR A 150 48.24 16.56 -36.27
CA TYR A 150 48.48 17.44 -35.13
C TYR A 150 47.19 18.17 -34.77
N LEU A 151 46.87 18.15 -33.47
CA LEU A 151 45.74 18.83 -32.87
C LEU A 151 46.26 20.07 -32.15
N TRP A 152 45.71 21.25 -32.47
CA TRP A 152 46.03 22.47 -31.73
C TRP A 152 44.77 23.24 -31.37
N LEU A 153 44.87 24.05 -30.32
CA LEU A 153 43.77 24.87 -29.85
C LEU A 153 43.68 26.18 -30.66
N ASP A 154 42.48 26.71 -30.81
CA ASP A 154 42.29 28.01 -31.44
C ASP A 154 42.87 29.15 -30.58
N ASP A 155 43.41 30.18 -31.24
CA ASP A 155 44.08 31.32 -30.62
C ASP A 155 43.14 32.15 -29.72
N SER A 156 41.82 31.98 -29.87
CA SER A 156 40.78 32.64 -29.08
C SER A 156 40.36 31.87 -27.82
N SER A 157 40.93 30.69 -27.57
CA SER A 157 40.54 29.85 -26.42
C SER A 157 41.34 30.20 -25.16
N ASP A 158 40.63 30.36 -24.03
CA ASP A 158 41.23 30.70 -22.72
C ASP A 158 42.19 29.61 -22.19
N LEU A 159 42.15 28.41 -22.76
CA LEU A 159 42.98 27.27 -22.36
C LEU A 159 44.37 27.25 -23.02
N LYS A 160 44.62 28.14 -23.99
CA LYS A 160 45.90 28.21 -24.71
C LYS A 160 47.09 28.48 -23.78
N GLN A 161 46.90 29.20 -22.67
CA GLN A 161 47.97 29.50 -21.71
C GLN A 161 48.53 28.24 -21.02
N TYR A 162 47.74 27.17 -20.95
CA TYR A 162 48.09 25.95 -20.22
C TYR A 162 48.57 24.81 -21.12
N LEU A 163 48.51 24.97 -22.44
CA LEU A 163 48.97 23.98 -23.40
C LEU A 163 50.01 24.57 -24.35
N PRO A 164 51.21 23.98 -24.46
CA PRO A 164 52.21 24.41 -25.43
C PRO A 164 51.73 24.14 -26.86
N ASP A 165 51.59 25.19 -27.69
CA ASP A 165 51.22 25.09 -29.10
C ASP A 165 52.47 24.93 -29.98
N PRO A 166 52.69 23.79 -30.66
CA PRO A 166 53.83 23.60 -31.55
C PRO A 166 53.79 24.53 -32.79
N MET A 167 52.61 25.03 -33.19
CA MET A 167 52.49 25.95 -34.34
C MET A 167 52.95 27.38 -34.03
N GLU A 168 53.08 27.75 -32.76
CA GLU A 168 53.60 29.05 -32.35
C GLU A 168 55.05 29.24 -32.81
N TYR A 169 55.84 28.16 -32.83
CA TYR A 169 57.21 28.14 -33.33
C TYR A 169 57.30 28.37 -34.85
N ASP A 170 56.33 27.89 -35.63
CA ASP A 170 56.30 28.08 -37.08
C ASP A 170 55.85 29.51 -37.45
N LYS A 171 54.88 30.07 -36.71
CA LYS A 171 54.47 31.48 -36.82
C LYS A 171 55.62 32.44 -36.52
N ALA A 172 56.41 32.18 -35.47
CA ALA A 172 57.58 32.98 -35.10
C ALA A 172 58.67 32.99 -36.19
N ARG A 173 58.76 31.94 -37.00
CA ARG A 173 59.70 31.85 -38.12
C ARG A 173 59.28 32.68 -39.34
N LYS A 174 57.97 32.89 -39.54
CA LYS A 174 57.41 33.67 -40.66
C LYS A 174 57.49 35.18 -40.49
N ASN A 175 57.65 35.66 -39.25
CA ASN A 175 57.75 37.09 -38.92
C ASN A 175 59.21 37.63 -38.92
N LYS A 176 60.15 36.83 -39.42
CA LYS A 176 61.55 37.22 -39.70
C LYS A 176 61.77 37.25 -41.20
#